data_AF-A0A497P6S1-F1
#
_entry.id   AF-A0A497P6S1-F1
#
_cell.length_a   1.000
_cell.length_b   1.000
_cell.length_c   1.000
_cell.angle_alpha   90.00
_cell.angle_beta   90.00
_cell.angle_gamma   90.00
#
_symmetry.space_group_name_H-M   'P 1'
#
loop_
_entity.id
_entity.type
_entity.pdbx_description
1 polymer ?
#
loop_
_entity_poly.entity_id
_entity_poly.type
_entity_poly.pdbx_seq_one_letter_code
_entity_poly.pdbx_strand_id
1 'polypeptide(L)'
;MRINKILVVVGISGILLLSTFLITLMHKPIKAIYHLDVIDLREKDYKTRLIILSLQGIVNRKEPKLYVLWESRDKFGNPSEEWLKYCESKGWISYEEISIESALKKYKDEIEGFVVYDPNFRHTINVATTMSGL
;
A
#
# COMPACT_ATOMS: atom_id res chain seq x y z
N MET A 1 -57.32 15.56 -6.62
CA MET A 1 -56.54 14.34 -6.35
C MET A 1 -55.18 14.25 -7.07
N ARG A 2 -55.00 14.87 -8.25
CA ARG A 2 -53.75 14.79 -9.06
C ARG A 2 -52.62 15.69 -8.53
N ILE A 3 -52.95 16.88 -8.01
CA ILE A 3 -52.00 17.88 -7.48
C ILE A 3 -51.29 17.37 -6.21
N ASN A 4 -52.01 16.70 -5.31
CA ASN A 4 -51.40 16.14 -4.08
C ASN A 4 -50.38 15.04 -4.39
N LYS A 5 -50.58 14.25 -5.45
CA LYS A 5 -49.60 13.23 -5.88
C LYS A 5 -48.33 13.86 -6.44
N ILE A 6 -48.44 14.96 -7.18
CA ILE A 6 -47.29 15.70 -7.73
C ILE A 6 -46.47 16.32 -6.59
N LEU A 7 -47.15 16.93 -5.60
CA LEU A 7 -46.48 17.53 -4.43
C LEU A 7 -45.68 16.50 -3.62
N VAL A 8 -46.26 15.30 -3.42
CA VAL A 8 -45.60 14.20 -2.71
C VAL A 8 -44.38 13.69 -3.48
N VAL A 9 -44.47 13.53 -4.80
CA VAL A 9 -43.34 13.09 -5.63
C VAL A 9 -42.20 14.11 -5.62
N VAL A 10 -42.51 15.41 -5.73
CA VAL A 10 -41.49 16.47 -5.67
C VAL A 10 -40.78 16.50 -4.31
N GLY A 11 -41.54 16.32 -3.21
CA GLY A 11 -40.97 16.24 -1.86
C GLY A 11 -40.01 15.06 -1.68
N ILE A 12 -40.40 13.87 -2.14
CA ILE A 12 -39.55 12.66 -2.06
C ILE A 12 -38.28 12.82 -2.90
N SER A 13 -38.40 13.33 -4.12
CA SER A 13 -37.25 13.59 -4.99
C SER A 13 -36.29 14.63 -4.40
N GLY A 14 -36.82 15.68 -3.75
CA GLY A 14 -36.00 16.67 -3.05
C GLY A 14 -35.21 16.08 -1.89
N ILE A 15 -35.82 15.19 -1.10
CA ILE A 15 -35.13 14.51 0.02
C ILE A 15 -34.03 13.57 -0.49
N LEU A 16 -34.29 12.82 -1.57
CA LEU A 16 -33.28 11.94 -2.19
C LEU A 16 -32.10 12.71 -2.79
N LEU A 17 -32.37 13.85 -3.45
CA LEU A 17 -31.31 14.73 -3.96
C LEU A 17 -30.51 15.36 -2.82
N LEU A 18 -31.17 15.79 -1.74
CA LEU A 18 -30.49 16.35 -0.58
C LEU A 18 -29.64 15.31 0.16
N SER A 19 -30.12 14.07 0.28
CA SER A 19 -29.37 12.99 0.94
C SER A 19 -28.16 12.56 0.13
N THR A 20 -28.29 12.40 -1.19
CA THR A 20 -27.16 12.10 -2.08
C THR A 20 -26.14 13.23 -2.13
N PHE A 21 -26.59 14.49 -2.09
CA PHE A 21 -25.73 15.65 -1.98
C PHE A 21 -25.01 15.71 -0.62
N LEU A 22 -25.69 15.40 0.49
CA LEU A 22 -25.07 15.30 1.82
C LEU A 22 -24.04 14.17 1.90
N ILE A 23 -24.33 13.01 1.30
CA ILE A 23 -23.39 11.89 1.22
C ILE A 23 -22.12 12.29 0.46
N THR A 24 -22.27 12.98 -0.67
CA THR A 24 -21.13 13.49 -1.46
C THR A 24 -20.37 14.61 -0.74
N LEU A 25 -21.04 15.47 0.02
CA LEU A 25 -20.40 16.51 0.84
C LEU A 25 -19.63 15.92 2.05
N MET A 26 -20.16 14.84 2.63
CA MET A 26 -19.49 14.07 3.69
C MET A 26 -18.31 13.25 3.13
N HIS A 27 -18.36 12.89 1.85
CA HIS A 27 -17.23 12.32 1.10
C HIS A 27 -16.24 13.41 0.66
N LYS A 28 -15.72 14.19 1.62
CA LYS A 28 -14.51 14.97 1.33
C LYS A 28 -13.37 13.99 1.03
N PRO A 29 -12.62 14.15 -0.07
CA PRO A 29 -11.46 13.30 -0.32
C PRO A 29 -10.48 13.49 0.83
N ILE A 30 -10.32 12.44 1.63
CA ILE A 30 -9.30 12.40 2.67
C ILE A 30 -7.97 12.38 1.92
N LYS A 31 -7.21 13.48 2.01
CA LYS A 31 -5.86 13.50 1.47
C LYS A 31 -5.06 12.44 2.21
N ALA A 32 -4.51 11.48 1.47
CA ALA A 32 -3.68 10.43 2.03
C ALA A 32 -2.56 11.00 2.90
N ILE A 33 -2.34 10.38 4.07
CA ILE A 33 -1.31 10.82 5.02
C ILE A 33 0.08 10.44 4.49
N TYR A 34 0.20 9.22 3.94
CA TYR A 34 1.43 8.70 3.36
C TYR A 34 1.24 8.25 1.91
N HIS A 35 2.33 8.20 1.17
CA HIS A 35 2.37 7.59 -0.16
C HIS A 35 3.32 6.39 -0.12
N LEU A 36 2.85 5.23 -0.59
CA LEU A 36 3.64 3.99 -0.62
C LEU A 36 4.02 3.63 -2.05
N ASP A 37 5.30 3.41 -2.27
CA ASP A 37 5.77 2.59 -3.38
C ASP A 37 5.46 1.12 -3.07
N VAL A 38 4.89 0.41 -4.02
CA VAL A 38 4.54 -1.01 -3.86
C VAL A 38 5.36 -1.84 -4.83
N ILE A 39 6.07 -2.83 -4.30
CA ILE A 39 6.82 -3.79 -5.12
C ILE A 39 6.17 -5.17 -5.01
N ASP A 40 5.86 -5.76 -6.15
CA ASP A 40 5.40 -7.14 -6.20
C ASP A 40 6.57 -8.14 -6.11
N LEU A 41 6.64 -8.85 -4.98
CA LEU A 41 7.64 -9.90 -4.71
C LEU A 41 7.11 -11.32 -4.96
N ARG A 42 5.88 -11.47 -5.44
CA ARG A 42 5.34 -12.75 -5.87
C ARG A 42 6.18 -13.28 -7.03
N GLU A 43 6.40 -14.60 -7.02
CA GLU A 43 7.22 -15.31 -8.00
C GLU A 43 8.70 -14.86 -8.11
N LYS A 44 9.16 -13.87 -7.31
CA LYS A 44 10.56 -13.44 -7.30
C LYS A 44 11.44 -14.44 -6.56
N ASP A 45 12.69 -14.54 -7.02
CA ASP A 45 13.68 -15.42 -6.40
C ASP A 45 14.05 -14.94 -4.99
N TYR A 46 14.67 -15.85 -4.23
CA TYR A 46 15.00 -15.59 -2.83
C TYR A 46 15.97 -14.42 -2.65
N LYS A 47 16.93 -14.26 -3.58
CA LYS A 47 17.94 -13.19 -3.54
C LYS A 47 17.31 -11.81 -3.74
N THR A 48 16.42 -11.70 -4.73
CA THR A 48 15.65 -10.48 -4.99
C THR A 48 14.80 -10.11 -3.79
N ARG A 49 14.12 -11.10 -3.18
CA ARG A 49 13.34 -10.87 -1.95
C ARG A 49 14.21 -10.34 -0.81
N LEU A 50 15.39 -10.90 -0.58
CA LEU A 50 16.31 -10.40 0.45
C LEU A 50 16.73 -8.96 0.23
N ILE A 51 17.07 -8.58 -1.01
CA ILE A 51 17.45 -7.21 -1.37
C ILE A 51 16.32 -6.24 -1.08
N ILE A 52 15.10 -6.55 -1.55
CA ILE A 52 13.95 -5.64 -1.40
C ILE A 52 13.45 -5.57 0.03
N LEU A 53 13.44 -6.68 0.78
CA LEU A 53 13.07 -6.65 2.20
C LEU A 53 14.09 -5.86 3.03
N SER A 54 15.38 -5.94 2.70
CA SER A 54 16.41 -5.12 3.34
C SER A 54 16.21 -3.63 3.02
N LEU A 55 15.95 -3.32 1.74
CA LEU A 55 15.62 -1.96 1.31
C LEU A 55 14.40 -1.41 2.04
N GLN A 56 13.33 -2.21 2.18
CA GLN A 56 12.12 -1.84 2.91
C GLN A 56 12.44 -1.44 4.35
N GLY A 57 13.30 -2.19 5.04
CA GLY A 57 13.76 -1.85 6.38
C GLY A 57 14.50 -0.51 6.44
N ILE A 58 15.37 -0.25 5.46
CA ILE A 58 16.15 0.99 5.37
C ILE A 58 15.25 2.20 5.13
N VAL A 59 14.40 2.15 4.10
CA VAL A 59 13.60 3.31 3.65
C VAL A 59 12.45 3.63 4.61
N ASN A 60 11.94 2.62 5.34
CA ASN A 60 10.85 2.79 6.31
C ASN A 60 11.34 3.16 7.72
N ARG A 61 12.61 3.54 7.93
CA ARG A 61 13.15 3.85 9.28
C ARG A 61 12.40 4.98 10.00
N LYS A 62 11.87 5.96 9.27
CA LYS A 62 11.20 7.15 9.84
C LYS A 62 9.69 7.17 9.63
N GLU A 63 9.25 6.74 8.45
CA GLU A 63 7.85 6.77 8.02
C GLU A 63 7.63 5.68 6.96
N PRO A 64 6.39 5.22 6.72
CA PRO A 64 6.14 4.20 5.71
C PRO A 64 6.26 4.79 4.30
N LYS A 65 7.18 4.24 3.50
CA LYS A 65 7.43 4.64 2.11
C LYS A 65 7.37 3.47 1.12
N LEU A 66 7.79 2.28 1.55
CA LEU A 66 7.86 1.09 0.69
C LEU A 66 7.06 -0.08 1.29
N TYR A 67 6.24 -0.70 0.46
CA TYR A 67 5.44 -1.87 0.78
C TYR A 67 5.69 -2.98 -0.24
N VAL A 68 5.54 -4.24 0.20
CA VAL A 68 5.77 -5.39 -0.66
C VAL A 68 4.51 -6.25 -0.74
N LEU A 69 4.12 -6.66 -1.95
CA LEU A 69 3.15 -7.73 -2.13
C LEU A 69 3.87 -9.06 -1.95
N TRP A 70 3.35 -9.89 -1.06
CA TRP A 70 3.98 -11.13 -0.66
C TRP A 70 3.23 -12.35 -1.20
N GLU A 71 3.97 -13.43 -1.42
CA GLU A 71 3.42 -14.73 -1.77
C GLU A 71 2.76 -15.35 -0.53
N SER A 72 1.50 -14.97 -0.28
CA SER A 72 0.65 -15.60 0.72
C SER A 72 -0.76 -15.68 0.15
N ARG A 73 -1.33 -16.87 0.13
CA ARG A 73 -2.74 -17.08 -0.19
C ARG A 73 -3.34 -17.95 0.89
N ASP A 74 -4.46 -17.51 1.43
CA ASP A 74 -5.32 -18.34 2.25
C ASP A 74 -6.74 -18.37 1.66
N LYS A 75 -7.70 -18.95 2.40
CA LYS A 75 -9.10 -19.04 1.97
C LYS A 75 -9.80 -17.68 1.82
N PHE A 76 -9.18 -16.59 2.26
CA PHE A 76 -9.70 -15.23 2.25
C PHE A 76 -8.97 -14.31 1.25
N GLY A 77 -8.02 -14.84 0.46
CA GLY A 77 -7.30 -14.08 -0.56
C GLY A 77 -5.82 -13.92 -0.24
N ASN A 78 -5.22 -12.81 -0.69
CA ASN A 78 -3.83 -12.47 -0.38
C ASN A 78 -3.80 -11.39 0.72
N PRO A 79 -3.35 -11.72 1.94
CA PRO A 79 -3.33 -10.75 3.04
C PRO A 79 -2.57 -9.46 2.73
N SER A 80 -1.48 -9.53 1.95
CA SER A 80 -0.69 -8.33 1.62
C SER A 80 -1.46 -7.35 0.73
N GLU A 81 -2.29 -7.85 -0.19
CA GLU A 81 -3.18 -7.01 -0.99
C GLU A 81 -4.33 -6.46 -0.16
N GLU A 82 -4.93 -7.29 0.69
CA GLU A 82 -6.07 -6.90 1.50
C GLU A 82 -5.72 -5.80 2.51
N TRP A 83 -4.53 -5.85 3.12
CA TRP A 83 -4.04 -4.76 3.97
C TRP A 83 -3.82 -3.46 3.21
N LEU A 84 -3.27 -3.53 2.00
CA LEU A 84 -3.01 -2.37 1.17
C LEU A 84 -4.33 -1.66 0.80
N LYS A 85 -5.31 -2.43 0.29
CA LYS A 85 -6.67 -1.95 -0.02
C LYS A 85 -7.37 -1.37 1.21
N TYR A 86 -7.25 -2.05 2.35
CA TYR A 86 -7.85 -1.58 3.60
C TYR A 86 -7.28 -0.21 4.02
N CYS A 87 -5.96 -0.07 4.06
CA CYS A 87 -5.30 1.18 4.45
C CYS A 87 -5.62 2.33 3.47
N GLU A 88 -5.71 2.05 2.17
CA GLU A 88 -6.16 3.02 1.17
C GLU A 88 -7.63 3.43 1.40
N SER A 89 -8.52 2.47 1.66
CA SER A 89 -9.95 2.74 1.93
C SER A 89 -10.19 3.63 3.15
N LYS A 90 -9.23 3.65 4.09
CA LYS A 90 -9.24 4.53 5.26
C LYS A 90 -8.67 5.93 4.99
N GLY A 91 -8.15 6.16 3.79
CA GLY A 91 -7.44 7.39 3.44
C GLY A 91 -6.13 7.57 4.20
N TRP A 92 -5.58 6.50 4.78
CA TRP A 92 -4.29 6.57 5.49
C TRP A 92 -3.12 6.64 4.52
N ILE A 93 -3.26 5.94 3.39
CA ILE A 93 -2.23 5.86 2.36
C ILE A 93 -2.83 6.14 0.97
N SER A 94 -1.94 6.51 0.05
CA SER A 94 -2.08 6.29 -1.38
C SER A 94 -0.93 5.39 -1.80
N TYR A 95 -1.04 4.68 -2.92
CA TYR A 95 0.07 3.85 -3.37
C TYR A 95 0.19 3.78 -4.89
N GLU A 96 1.39 3.49 -5.35
CA GLU A 96 1.68 3.15 -6.75
C GLU A 96 2.57 1.91 -6.82
N GLU A 97 2.31 1.02 -7.77
CA GLU A 97 3.20 -0.11 -8.02
C GLU A 97 4.41 0.34 -8.85
N ILE A 98 5.62 0.01 -8.39
CA ILE A 98 6.87 0.33 -9.07
C ILE A 98 7.73 -0.91 -9.28
N SER A 99 8.59 -0.85 -10.29
CA SER A 99 9.58 -1.91 -10.52
C SER A 99 10.69 -1.87 -9.46
N ILE A 100 11.36 -2.99 -9.29
CA ILE A 100 12.57 -3.11 -8.45
C ILE A 100 13.65 -2.11 -8.88
N GLU A 101 13.86 -1.96 -10.18
CA GLU A 101 14.85 -1.01 -10.72
C GLU A 101 14.49 0.43 -10.37
N SER A 102 13.22 0.81 -10.53
CA SER A 102 12.72 2.14 -10.16
C SER A 102 12.90 2.40 -8.66
N ALA A 103 12.62 1.41 -7.80
CA ALA A 103 12.81 1.53 -6.37
C ALA A 103 14.28 1.74 -5.99
N LEU A 104 15.18 0.89 -6.52
CA LEU A 104 16.62 1.01 -6.26
C LEU A 104 17.17 2.36 -6.74
N LYS A 105 16.68 2.87 -7.87
CA LYS A 105 17.05 4.19 -8.38
C LYS A 105 16.51 5.33 -7.52
N LYS A 106 15.26 5.23 -7.07
CA LYS A 106 14.56 6.23 -6.25
C LYS A 106 15.21 6.36 -4.86
N TYR A 107 15.57 5.23 -4.25
CA TYR A 107 16.11 5.17 -2.89
C TYR A 107 17.64 5.06 -2.83
N LYS A 108 18.34 5.25 -3.94
CA LYS A 108 19.81 5.09 -4.02
C LYS A 108 20.57 5.90 -2.97
N ASP A 109 20.07 7.08 -2.60
CA ASP A 109 20.75 7.99 -1.67
C ASP A 109 20.50 7.59 -0.20
N GLU A 110 19.57 6.66 0.05
CA GLU A 110 19.35 6.02 1.35
C GLU A 110 20.18 4.71 1.49
N ILE A 111 20.90 4.29 0.46
CA ILE A 111 21.69 3.05 0.42
C ILE A 111 23.19 3.38 0.52
N GLU A 112 23.82 2.96 1.62
CA GLU A 112 25.25 3.21 1.85
C GLU A 112 26.17 2.15 1.22
N GLY A 113 25.62 0.99 0.85
CA GLY A 113 26.39 -0.10 0.24
C GLY A 113 25.65 -1.43 0.23
N PHE A 114 26.41 -2.52 0.07
CA PHE A 114 25.88 -3.89 0.03
C PHE A 114 26.53 -4.74 1.12
N VAL A 115 25.71 -5.56 1.77
CA VAL A 115 26.18 -6.66 2.63
C VAL A 115 25.98 -7.97 1.87
N VAL A 116 27.07 -8.70 1.64
CA VAL A 116 27.06 -9.99 0.96
C VAL A 116 27.01 -11.14 1.97
N TYR A 117 26.40 -12.26 1.59
CA TYR A 117 26.29 -13.46 2.41
C TYR A 117 26.88 -14.67 1.68
N ASP A 118 27.26 -15.71 2.42
CA ASP A 118 27.76 -16.97 1.85
C ASP A 118 26.58 -17.86 1.46
N PRO A 119 26.37 -18.16 0.15
CA PRO A 119 25.27 -19.02 -0.29
C PRO A 119 25.41 -20.48 0.21
N ASN A 120 26.63 -20.92 0.55
CA ASN A 120 26.86 -22.27 1.09
C ASN A 120 26.60 -22.34 2.60
N PHE A 121 26.46 -21.20 3.27
CA PHE A 121 26.19 -21.14 4.71
C PHE A 121 25.01 -20.21 5.01
N ARG A 122 23.80 -20.77 4.95
CA ARG A 122 22.52 -20.06 5.05
C ARG A 122 22.39 -19.13 6.26
N HIS A 123 23.02 -19.45 7.39
CA HIS A 123 22.94 -18.62 8.60
C HIS A 123 23.59 -17.24 8.43
N THR A 124 24.50 -17.08 7.46
CA THR A 124 25.10 -15.77 7.14
C THR A 124 24.08 -14.77 6.61
N ILE A 125 22.92 -15.22 6.11
CA ILE A 125 21.84 -14.34 5.67
C ILE A 125 21.31 -13.50 6.84
N ASN A 126 21.14 -14.11 8.03
CA ASN A 126 20.64 -13.38 9.20
C ASN A 126 21.64 -12.33 9.68
N VAL A 127 22.94 -12.62 9.57
CA VAL A 127 24.01 -11.66 9.88
C VAL A 127 23.98 -10.52 8.86
N ALA A 128 23.89 -10.86 7.57
CA ALA A 128 23.84 -9.89 6.49
C ALA A 128 22.63 -8.95 6.60
N THR A 129 21.43 -9.49 6.84
CA THR A 129 20.22 -8.67 6.99
C THR A 129 20.24 -7.79 8.25
N THR A 130 20.85 -8.28 9.34
CA THR A 130 21.06 -7.47 10.55
C THR A 130 22.00 -6.31 10.27
N MET A 131 23.14 -6.59 9.62
CA MET A 131 24.11 -5.56 9.25
C MET A 131 23.54 -4.53 8.27
N SER A 132 22.69 -4.92 7.33
CA SER A 132 22.02 -3.98 6.40
C SER A 132 21.14 -2.95 7.11
N GLY A 133 20.72 -3.21 8.35
CA GLY A 133 19.89 -2.33 9.16
C GLY A 133 20.64 -1.52 10.21
N LEU A 134 21.97 -1.59 10.27
CA LEU A 134 22.80 -0.78 11.16
C LEU A 134 23.24 0.47 10.40
#